data_AF-A0A956DC72-F1
#
_entry.id   AF-A0A956DC72-F1
#
_cell.length_a   1.000
_cell.length_b   1.000
_cell.length_c   1.000
_cell.angle_alpha   90.00
_cell.angle_beta   90.00
_cell.angle_gamma   90.00
#
_symmetry.space_group_name_H-M   'P 1'
#
loop_
_entity.id
_entity.type
_entity.pdbx_description
1 polymer ?
#
loop_
_entity_poly.entity_id
_entity_poly.type
_entity_poly.pdbx_seq_one_letter_code
_entity_poly.pdbx_strand_id
1 'polypeptide(L)'
;MDPIQRRSRLIACILDPKGLGTGLLCGADGWIVTNKHVAPNAGPFRVILADGRNVAGVGVHQSPHFDLAVVKISIETPEYFDLTRDVSDDFGVGTEVWAIGHPRGCRFSVSRGIVSNPYRLIDDEYFVQSDAAINPGNSGGPLLDAQGQLVGIVSMMAANAQGLGFAVPGEVVADYVKQVRRLVSSQVVHVPEALLAEAQEKQHGTAGTARDGIEQLVATGRAEVENLEEEELGGSMKLRRGKTQVDVRWDDGVLVARSRVAALGPHEAADARLLYEVLELNASPDLGGAAFGIRDGAIEISMRRGTDRLSAVDAFSIVDRVLELAGTWSERVGRMVLERSQRAFVPTPENGPPPYVPPPSDGGVTTGQPMFPQARKPVFGGAIPEWPPPGDPSKK
;
A
#
# COMPACT_ATOMS: atom_id res chain seq x y z
N MET A 1 -29.77 -2.91 10.37
CA MET A 1 -28.39 -3.11 9.89
C MET A 1 -28.17 -4.60 9.80
N ASP A 2 -27.47 -5.07 8.77
CA ASP A 2 -27.19 -6.48 8.58
C ASP A 2 -26.34 -7.07 9.73
N PRO A 3 -26.60 -8.30 10.22
CA PRO A 3 -25.85 -8.88 11.33
C PRO A 3 -24.37 -9.12 11.02
N ILE A 4 -24.03 -9.61 9.84
CA ILE A 4 -22.66 -9.90 9.41
C ILE A 4 -21.87 -8.57 9.27
N GLN A 5 -22.49 -7.55 8.67
CA GLN A 5 -21.94 -6.19 8.57
C GLN A 5 -21.77 -5.50 9.93
N ARG A 6 -22.59 -5.83 10.93
CA ARG A 6 -22.37 -5.36 12.31
C ARG A 6 -21.15 -6.04 12.92
N ARG A 7 -21.04 -7.36 12.79
CA ARG A 7 -19.96 -8.17 13.40
C ARG A 7 -18.60 -7.97 12.73
N SER A 8 -18.54 -7.61 11.45
CA SER A 8 -17.27 -7.32 10.77
C SER A 8 -16.48 -6.16 11.39
N ARG A 9 -17.12 -5.30 12.20
CA ARG A 9 -16.48 -4.25 13.01
C ARG A 9 -15.69 -4.77 14.21
N LEU A 10 -15.96 -5.99 14.63
CA LEU A 10 -15.35 -6.63 15.81
C LEU A 10 -14.13 -7.47 15.43
N ILE A 11 -13.64 -7.28 14.19
CA ILE A 11 -12.60 -8.10 13.58
C ILE A 11 -11.30 -7.31 13.54
N ALA A 12 -10.25 -7.92 14.07
CA ALA A 12 -8.89 -7.39 14.04
C ALA A 12 -8.03 -8.16 13.02
N CYS A 13 -7.00 -7.49 12.51
CA CYS A 13 -5.89 -8.11 11.79
C CYS A 13 -4.66 -8.13 12.69
N ILE A 14 -4.06 -9.29 12.90
CA ILE A 14 -2.87 -9.49 13.73
C ILE A 14 -1.64 -9.55 12.82
N LEU A 15 -0.64 -8.73 13.12
CA LEU A 15 0.63 -8.60 12.39
C LEU A 15 1.77 -9.30 13.14
N ASP A 16 2.26 -10.42 12.61
CA ASP A 16 3.54 -11.02 13.01
C ASP A 16 4.57 -10.85 11.88
N PRO A 17 5.89 -10.71 12.17
CA PRO A 17 6.92 -10.71 11.13
C PRO A 17 6.94 -11.94 10.20
N LYS A 18 6.28 -13.05 10.58
CA LYS A 18 6.14 -14.28 9.79
C LYS A 18 4.81 -14.38 9.03
N GLY A 19 3.83 -13.51 9.29
CA GLY A 19 2.53 -13.60 8.61
C GLY A 19 1.40 -12.72 9.15
N LEU A 20 0.24 -12.84 8.49
CA LEU A 20 -1.02 -12.19 8.86
C LEU A 20 -2.04 -13.22 9.30
N GLY A 21 -2.86 -12.86 10.30
CA GLY A 21 -4.08 -13.59 10.64
C GLY A 21 -5.18 -12.68 11.16
N THR A 22 -6.33 -13.26 11.46
CA THR A 22 -7.49 -12.53 11.99
C THR A 22 -7.64 -12.77 13.50
N GLY A 23 -8.29 -11.86 14.22
CA GLY A 23 -8.80 -12.10 15.57
C GLY A 23 -10.20 -11.52 15.77
N LEU A 24 -10.96 -12.08 16.71
CA LEU A 24 -12.26 -11.60 17.16
C LEU A 24 -12.13 -10.85 18.48
N LEU A 25 -12.51 -9.57 18.50
CA LEU A 25 -12.54 -8.71 19.68
C LEU A 25 -13.67 -9.14 20.63
N CYS A 26 -13.31 -9.61 21.83
CA CYS A 26 -14.19 -10.31 22.78
C CYS A 26 -14.16 -9.75 24.22
N GLY A 27 -13.81 -8.48 24.38
CA GLY A 27 -13.97 -7.76 25.65
C GLY A 27 -13.74 -6.26 25.53
N ALA A 28 -14.43 -5.48 26.35
CA ALA A 28 -14.27 -4.01 26.41
C ALA A 28 -12.85 -3.58 26.79
N ASP A 29 -12.14 -4.43 27.54
CA ASP A 29 -10.75 -4.31 27.97
C ASP A 29 -9.73 -4.66 26.87
N GLY A 30 -10.16 -4.77 25.61
CA GLY A 30 -9.27 -5.05 24.48
C GLY A 30 -8.76 -6.49 24.43
N TRP A 31 -9.58 -7.46 24.86
CA TRP A 31 -9.26 -8.89 24.65
C TRP A 31 -9.67 -9.31 23.25
N ILE A 32 -8.80 -10.08 22.59
CA ILE A 32 -9.04 -10.67 21.28
C ILE A 32 -8.75 -12.17 21.36
N VAL A 33 -9.66 -12.99 20.81
CA VAL A 33 -9.45 -14.42 20.60
C VAL A 33 -9.09 -14.70 19.15
N THR A 34 -8.18 -15.63 18.91
CA THR A 34 -7.65 -16.00 17.59
C THR A 34 -7.09 -17.43 17.65
N ASN A 35 -6.47 -17.93 16.58
CA ASN A 35 -5.77 -19.21 16.60
C ASN A 35 -4.41 -19.13 17.30
N LYS A 36 -3.94 -20.29 17.78
CA LYS A 36 -2.61 -20.45 18.35
C LYS A 36 -1.52 -20.31 17.28
N HIS A 37 -1.76 -20.79 16.07
CA HIS A 37 -0.82 -20.61 14.95
C HIS A 37 -0.80 -19.18 14.37
N VAL A 38 -1.76 -18.32 14.74
CA VAL A 38 -1.83 -16.90 14.35
C VAL A 38 -1.21 -15.98 15.42
N ALA A 39 -1.48 -16.24 16.70
CA ALA A 39 -1.03 -15.37 17.79
C ALA A 39 0.47 -15.48 18.07
N PRO A 40 1.25 -14.38 18.03
CA PRO A 40 2.62 -14.39 18.51
C PRO A 40 2.69 -14.75 20.00
N ASN A 41 3.62 -15.64 20.35
CA ASN A 41 3.76 -16.15 21.74
C ASN A 41 4.08 -15.05 22.76
N ALA A 42 4.63 -13.93 22.31
CA ALA A 42 4.94 -12.74 23.10
C ALA A 42 4.79 -11.49 22.22
N GLY A 43 4.65 -10.32 22.84
CA GLY A 43 4.68 -9.02 22.16
C GLY A 43 5.83 -8.13 22.62
N PRO A 44 5.82 -6.83 22.26
CA PRO A 44 4.77 -6.16 21.50
C PRO A 44 4.76 -6.57 20.02
N PHE A 45 3.56 -6.82 19.50
CA PHE A 45 3.25 -6.88 18.07
C PHE A 45 2.15 -5.86 17.75
N ARG A 46 1.71 -5.79 16.49
CA ARG A 46 0.68 -4.84 16.07
C ARG A 46 -0.65 -5.51 15.76
N VAL A 47 -1.72 -4.78 16.03
CA VAL A 47 -3.09 -5.18 15.76
C VAL A 47 -3.79 -4.02 15.05
N ILE A 48 -4.40 -4.29 13.91
CA ILE A 48 -5.21 -3.30 13.18
C ILE A 48 -6.68 -3.62 13.42
N LEU A 49 -7.42 -2.66 13.98
CA LEU A 49 -8.86 -2.78 14.24
C LEU A 49 -9.69 -2.48 12.99
N ALA A 50 -11.00 -2.75 13.04
CA ALA A 50 -11.85 -2.61 11.86
C ALA A 50 -12.05 -1.15 11.40
N ASP A 51 -11.96 -0.18 12.31
CA ASP A 51 -11.89 1.25 11.98
C ASP A 51 -10.52 1.68 11.41
N GLY A 52 -9.53 0.78 11.44
CA GLY A 52 -8.19 1.02 10.92
C GLY A 52 -7.22 1.68 11.90
N ARG A 53 -7.58 1.83 13.18
CA ARG A 53 -6.58 2.10 14.24
C ARG A 53 -5.58 0.96 14.28
N ASN A 54 -4.28 1.31 14.27
CA ASN A 54 -3.20 0.38 14.58
C ASN A 54 -2.82 0.58 16.05
N VAL A 55 -2.68 -0.51 16.79
CA VAL A 55 -2.45 -0.52 18.25
C VAL A 55 -1.52 -1.66 18.65
N ALA A 56 -0.81 -1.47 19.76
CA ALA A 56 0.05 -2.50 20.31
C ALA A 56 -0.74 -3.68 20.86
N GLY A 57 -0.22 -4.89 20.67
CA GLY A 57 -0.77 -6.14 21.17
C GLY A 57 0.29 -7.03 21.83
N VAL A 58 -0.14 -7.84 22.80
CA VAL A 58 0.69 -8.86 23.47
C VAL A 58 -0.07 -10.18 23.57
N GLY A 59 0.67 -11.30 23.53
CA GLY A 59 0.13 -12.61 23.86
C GLY A 59 -0.19 -12.70 25.36
N VAL A 60 -1.35 -13.28 25.70
CA VAL A 60 -1.76 -13.54 27.09
C VAL A 60 -1.69 -15.03 27.39
N HIS A 61 -2.28 -15.86 26.51
CA HIS A 61 -2.31 -17.31 26.71
C HIS A 61 -2.54 -18.06 25.39
N GLN A 62 -1.90 -19.22 25.22
CA GLN A 62 -2.14 -20.15 24.12
C GLN A 62 -2.66 -21.48 24.68
N SER A 63 -3.71 -22.05 24.08
CA SER A 63 -4.29 -23.32 24.54
C SER A 63 -3.32 -24.49 24.34
N PRO A 64 -3.21 -25.44 25.29
CA PRO A 64 -2.49 -26.70 25.08
C PRO A 64 -3.31 -27.77 24.36
N HIS A 65 -4.63 -27.58 24.20
CA HIS A 65 -5.59 -28.62 23.75
C HIS A 65 -6.49 -28.21 22.58
N PHE A 66 -6.28 -27.01 22.02
CA PHE A 66 -6.99 -26.49 20.85
C PHE A 66 -6.10 -25.48 20.12
N ASP A 67 -6.34 -25.26 18.83
CA ASP A 67 -5.73 -24.16 18.07
C ASP A 67 -6.38 -22.79 18.42
N LEU A 68 -6.23 -22.37 19.68
CA LEU A 68 -6.77 -21.12 20.22
C LEU A 68 -5.74 -20.34 21.04
N ALA A 69 -5.82 -19.01 20.96
CA ALA A 69 -5.02 -18.08 21.74
C ALA A 69 -5.83 -16.84 22.15
N VAL A 70 -5.42 -16.24 23.27
CA VAL A 70 -5.88 -14.93 23.73
C VAL A 70 -4.73 -13.94 23.58
N VAL A 71 -5.03 -12.80 22.97
CA VAL A 71 -4.15 -11.63 22.92
C VAL A 71 -4.87 -10.42 23.52
N LYS A 72 -4.10 -9.45 24.03
CA LYS A 72 -4.58 -8.21 24.63
C LYS A 72 -4.03 -7.04 23.83
N ILE A 73 -4.85 -6.04 23.53
CA ILE A 73 -4.40 -4.76 22.97
C ILE A 73 -4.25 -3.68 24.05
N SER A 74 -3.51 -2.64 23.72
CA SER A 74 -3.17 -1.48 24.56
C SER A 74 -4.32 -0.51 24.85
N ILE A 75 -5.48 -0.70 24.22
CA ILE A 75 -6.63 0.21 24.35
C ILE A 75 -7.92 -0.52 24.75
N GLU A 76 -8.85 0.22 25.33
CA GLU A 76 -10.24 -0.21 25.51
C GLU A 76 -11.07 -0.02 24.23
N THR A 77 -12.14 -0.80 24.11
CA THR A 77 -13.01 -0.84 22.93
C THR A 77 -14.50 -0.86 23.32
N PRO A 78 -15.30 0.15 22.92
CA PRO A 78 -16.70 0.26 23.37
C PRO A 78 -17.65 -0.76 22.69
N GLU A 79 -17.28 -1.28 21.53
CA GLU A 79 -17.96 -2.41 20.86
C GLU A 79 -17.06 -3.64 20.93
N TYR A 80 -17.60 -4.80 21.34
CA TYR A 80 -16.93 -6.10 21.40
C TYR A 80 -17.96 -7.24 21.22
N PHE A 81 -17.49 -8.47 21.03
CA PHE A 81 -18.31 -9.67 20.88
C PHE A 81 -18.55 -10.34 22.25
N ASP A 82 -19.81 -10.48 22.67
CA ASP A 82 -20.12 -11.05 23.99
C ASP A 82 -20.17 -12.58 23.92
N LEU A 83 -19.03 -13.23 24.16
CA LEU A 83 -18.93 -14.70 24.20
C LEU A 83 -19.79 -15.38 25.28
N THR A 84 -20.53 -14.64 26.12
CA THR A 84 -21.51 -15.21 27.06
C THR A 84 -22.96 -15.14 26.56
N ARG A 85 -23.20 -14.49 25.41
CA ARG A 85 -24.55 -14.22 24.88
C ARG A 85 -24.69 -14.35 23.36
N ASP A 86 -23.59 -14.21 22.63
CA ASP A 86 -23.53 -14.15 21.17
C ASP A 86 -22.99 -15.46 20.54
N VAL A 87 -23.07 -16.59 21.25
CA VAL A 87 -22.61 -17.91 20.77
C VAL A 87 -23.82 -18.71 20.30
N SER A 88 -23.70 -19.38 19.15
CA SER A 88 -24.80 -20.17 18.55
C SER A 88 -24.85 -21.56 19.18
N ASP A 89 -26.02 -21.96 19.70
CA ASP A 89 -26.34 -23.31 20.18
C ASP A 89 -27.27 -24.10 19.22
N ASP A 90 -27.90 -23.41 18.25
CA ASP A 90 -28.81 -23.98 17.25
C ASP A 90 -28.19 -23.98 15.83
N PHE A 91 -27.22 -24.88 15.61
CA PHE A 91 -26.65 -25.13 14.27
C PHE A 91 -26.48 -26.62 13.96
N GLY A 92 -26.67 -26.97 12.68
CA GLY A 92 -26.59 -28.34 12.19
C GLY A 92 -26.20 -28.40 10.71
N VAL A 93 -26.22 -29.59 10.12
CA VAL A 93 -25.87 -29.77 8.70
C VAL A 93 -26.84 -28.98 7.82
N GLY A 94 -26.32 -28.05 7.02
CA GLY A 94 -27.10 -27.13 6.18
C GLY A 94 -27.38 -25.76 6.79
N THR A 95 -27.03 -25.49 8.06
CA THR A 95 -27.08 -24.13 8.62
C THR A 95 -26.14 -23.22 7.84
N GLU A 96 -26.64 -22.10 7.31
CA GLU A 96 -25.82 -21.14 6.59
C GLU A 96 -24.85 -20.41 7.51
N VAL A 97 -23.61 -20.23 7.04
CA VAL A 97 -22.54 -19.59 7.79
C VAL A 97 -21.68 -18.65 6.96
N TRP A 98 -21.13 -17.65 7.63
CA TRP A 98 -20.26 -16.61 7.09
C TRP A 98 -18.92 -16.60 7.83
N ALA A 99 -17.83 -16.88 7.13
CA ALA A 99 -16.47 -16.70 7.64
C ALA A 99 -15.98 -15.28 7.34
N ILE A 100 -15.54 -14.55 8.36
CA ILE A 100 -15.03 -13.17 8.21
C ILE A 100 -13.54 -13.11 8.54
N GLY A 101 -12.73 -12.40 7.73
CA GLY A 101 -11.34 -12.12 8.09
C GLY A 101 -10.57 -11.19 7.16
N HIS A 102 -9.25 -11.25 7.29
CA HIS A 102 -8.25 -10.40 6.62
C HIS A 102 -7.32 -11.22 5.69
N PRO A 103 -7.84 -12.02 4.74
CA PRO A 103 -7.02 -12.87 3.87
C PRO A 103 -6.04 -12.03 3.06
N ARG A 104 -4.74 -12.32 3.22
CA ARG A 104 -3.63 -11.53 2.66
C ARG A 104 -3.77 -10.02 2.91
N GLY A 105 -4.38 -9.62 4.03
CA GLY A 105 -4.59 -8.21 4.38
C GLY A 105 -5.65 -7.47 3.57
N CYS A 106 -6.39 -8.13 2.67
CA CYS A 106 -7.61 -7.56 2.09
C CYS A 106 -8.64 -7.37 3.23
N ARG A 107 -8.79 -6.11 3.67
CA ARG A 107 -9.68 -5.71 4.77
C ARG A 107 -11.11 -6.22 4.55
N PHE A 108 -11.67 -6.89 5.56
CA PHE A 108 -13.07 -7.37 5.61
C PHE A 108 -13.51 -8.24 4.44
N SER A 109 -12.77 -9.32 4.17
CA SER A 109 -13.29 -10.37 3.28
C SER A 109 -14.31 -11.23 4.03
N VAL A 110 -15.41 -11.55 3.37
CA VAL A 110 -16.48 -12.42 3.87
C VAL A 110 -16.71 -13.53 2.84
N SER A 111 -16.71 -14.79 3.28
CA SER A 111 -17.14 -15.94 2.48
C SER A 111 -18.35 -16.62 3.14
N ARG A 112 -19.32 -17.05 2.32
CA ARG A 112 -20.53 -17.77 2.76
C ARG A 112 -20.41 -19.24 2.38
N GLY A 113 -21.03 -20.10 3.19
CA GLY A 113 -21.23 -21.53 2.94
C GLY A 113 -22.27 -22.08 3.90
N ILE A 114 -22.21 -23.37 4.18
CA ILE A 114 -23.01 -24.07 5.18
C ILE A 114 -22.11 -24.83 6.17
N VAL A 115 -22.65 -25.18 7.33
CA VAL A 115 -22.10 -26.24 8.18
C VAL A 115 -22.30 -27.56 7.45
N SER A 116 -21.20 -28.26 7.14
CA SER A 116 -21.20 -29.58 6.50
C SER A 116 -21.18 -30.72 7.52
N ASN A 117 -20.62 -30.50 8.71
CA ASN A 117 -20.74 -31.36 9.89
C ASN A 117 -20.46 -30.53 11.16
N PRO A 118 -21.38 -30.42 12.13
CA PRO A 118 -21.14 -29.68 13.38
C PRO A 118 -20.08 -30.33 14.29
N TYR A 119 -19.88 -31.65 14.21
CA TYR A 119 -18.98 -32.39 15.11
C TYR A 119 -18.04 -33.31 14.31
N ARG A 120 -17.05 -32.74 13.62
CA ARG A 120 -15.97 -33.49 12.97
C ARG A 120 -14.83 -33.72 13.96
N LEU A 121 -14.60 -34.98 14.33
CA LEU A 121 -13.40 -35.38 15.06
C LEU A 121 -12.18 -35.38 14.11
N ILE A 122 -11.09 -34.75 14.52
CA ILE A 122 -9.76 -34.75 13.86
C ILE A 122 -8.71 -34.76 14.98
N ASP A 123 -7.79 -35.73 14.98
CA ASP A 123 -6.67 -35.82 15.94
C ASP A 123 -7.10 -35.63 17.41
N ASP A 124 -8.19 -36.31 17.78
CA ASP A 124 -8.90 -36.27 19.08
C ASP A 124 -9.55 -34.92 19.48
N GLU A 125 -9.48 -33.88 18.64
CA GLU A 125 -10.20 -32.60 18.78
C GLU A 125 -11.50 -32.56 17.93
N TYR A 126 -12.53 -31.84 18.39
CA TYR A 126 -13.79 -31.64 17.66
C TYR A 126 -13.84 -30.28 16.96
N PHE A 127 -14.20 -30.28 15.68
CA PHE A 127 -14.33 -29.10 14.82
C PHE A 127 -15.70 -29.01 14.14
N VAL A 128 -16.18 -27.78 13.92
CA VAL A 128 -17.24 -27.50 12.95
C VAL A 128 -16.62 -27.51 11.55
N GLN A 129 -17.08 -28.42 10.69
CA GLN A 129 -16.71 -28.47 9.28
C GLN A 129 -17.66 -27.58 8.46
N SER A 130 -17.12 -26.78 7.54
CA SER A 130 -17.88 -25.95 6.60
C SER A 130 -17.27 -25.94 5.20
N ASP A 131 -18.09 -25.68 4.18
CA ASP A 131 -17.67 -25.44 2.80
C ASP A 131 -17.46 -23.95 2.47
N ALA A 132 -17.72 -23.05 3.42
CA ALA A 132 -17.39 -21.63 3.30
C ALA A 132 -15.90 -21.46 2.97
N ALA A 133 -15.57 -20.57 2.02
CA ALA A 133 -14.22 -20.49 1.47
C ALA A 133 -13.17 -20.01 2.50
N ILE A 134 -12.49 -20.96 3.14
CA ILE A 134 -11.38 -20.73 4.07
C ILE A 134 -10.08 -20.54 3.28
N ASN A 135 -9.30 -19.51 3.63
CA ASN A 135 -8.12 -19.06 2.91
C ASN A 135 -7.10 -18.43 3.88
N PRO A 136 -5.78 -18.47 3.58
CA PRO A 136 -4.75 -17.85 4.42
C PRO A 136 -5.07 -16.40 4.84
N GLY A 137 -5.31 -16.22 6.14
CA GLY A 137 -5.66 -14.96 6.78
C GLY A 137 -7.15 -14.75 7.14
N ASN A 138 -8.07 -15.71 6.88
CA ASN A 138 -9.33 -15.78 7.63
C ASN A 138 -9.31 -16.78 8.81
N SER A 139 -8.24 -17.58 8.95
CA SER A 139 -7.84 -18.21 10.22
C SER A 139 -7.78 -17.18 11.36
N GLY A 140 -8.34 -17.55 12.50
CA GLY A 140 -8.51 -16.72 13.71
C GLY A 140 -9.73 -15.80 13.65
N GLY A 141 -10.45 -15.77 12.52
CA GLY A 141 -11.71 -15.06 12.36
C GLY A 141 -12.93 -15.91 12.72
N PRO A 142 -14.10 -15.29 12.96
CA PRO A 142 -15.31 -16.01 13.29
C PRO A 142 -15.96 -16.64 12.06
N LEU A 143 -16.52 -17.83 12.28
CA LEU A 143 -17.60 -18.43 11.52
C LEU A 143 -18.91 -18.08 12.24
N LEU A 144 -19.78 -17.32 11.57
CA LEU A 144 -21.04 -16.80 12.13
C LEU A 144 -22.26 -17.40 11.43
N ASP A 145 -23.37 -17.53 12.13
CA ASP A 145 -24.69 -17.80 11.52
C ASP A 145 -25.37 -16.53 10.95
N ALA A 146 -26.57 -16.68 10.39
CA ALA A 146 -27.34 -15.57 9.79
C ALA A 146 -27.77 -14.48 10.80
N GLN A 147 -27.83 -14.83 12.09
CA GLN A 147 -28.15 -13.97 13.22
C GLN A 147 -26.89 -13.24 13.72
N GLY A 148 -25.71 -13.62 13.22
CA GLY A 148 -24.42 -13.12 13.64
C GLY A 148 -24.01 -13.64 15.02
N GLN A 149 -24.42 -14.84 15.41
CA GLN A 149 -23.90 -15.57 16.57
C GLN A 149 -22.69 -16.41 16.15
N LEU A 150 -21.80 -16.75 17.09
CA LEU A 150 -20.57 -17.49 16.84
C LEU A 150 -20.83 -18.99 16.77
N VAL A 151 -20.65 -19.57 15.58
CA VAL A 151 -20.61 -21.03 15.37
C VAL A 151 -19.21 -21.57 15.69
N GLY A 152 -18.15 -20.79 15.41
CA GLY A 152 -16.78 -21.14 15.81
C GLY A 152 -15.72 -20.14 15.36
N ILE A 153 -14.46 -20.38 15.72
CA ILE A 153 -13.30 -19.64 15.20
C ILE A 153 -12.63 -20.49 14.11
N VAL A 154 -12.58 -19.98 12.89
CA VAL A 154 -11.91 -20.61 11.75
C VAL A 154 -10.46 -20.91 12.11
N SER A 155 -10.00 -22.14 11.86
CA SER A 155 -8.62 -22.58 12.12
C SER A 155 -7.92 -22.97 10.83
N MET A 156 -8.37 -24.05 10.19
CA MET A 156 -7.61 -24.74 9.15
C MET A 156 -8.49 -25.16 7.96
N MET A 157 -7.85 -25.63 6.88
CA MET A 157 -8.49 -26.25 5.72
C MET A 157 -7.79 -27.57 5.38
N ALA A 158 -8.51 -28.51 4.78
CA ALA A 158 -7.91 -29.76 4.33
C ALA A 158 -6.91 -29.52 3.18
N ALA A 159 -5.63 -29.78 3.42
CA ALA A 159 -4.54 -29.47 2.46
C ALA A 159 -4.74 -30.06 1.04
N ASN A 160 -5.45 -31.20 0.93
CA ASN A 160 -5.71 -31.91 -0.32
C ASN A 160 -7.20 -31.90 -0.75
N ALA A 161 -8.05 -31.07 -0.15
CA ALA A 161 -9.48 -31.01 -0.48
C ALA A 161 -10.05 -29.58 -0.36
N GLN A 162 -10.32 -28.96 -1.50
CA GLN A 162 -11.00 -27.67 -1.58
C GLN A 162 -12.45 -27.78 -1.07
N GLY A 163 -12.94 -26.75 -0.39
CA GLY A 163 -14.28 -26.76 0.21
C GLY A 163 -14.40 -27.56 1.51
N LEU A 164 -13.29 -27.90 2.18
CA LEU A 164 -13.27 -28.46 3.53
C LEU A 164 -12.50 -27.53 4.48
N GLY A 165 -13.21 -26.56 5.06
CA GLY A 165 -12.74 -25.71 6.15
C GLY A 165 -13.17 -26.24 7.52
N PHE A 166 -12.40 -25.90 8.56
CA PHE A 166 -12.64 -26.32 9.94
C PHE A 166 -12.51 -25.16 10.92
N ALA A 167 -13.45 -25.07 11.86
CA ALA A 167 -13.49 -24.07 12.92
C ALA A 167 -13.58 -24.74 14.31
N VAL A 168 -12.91 -24.18 15.31
CA VAL A 168 -13.05 -24.58 16.71
C VAL A 168 -14.42 -24.12 17.22
N PRO A 169 -15.26 -24.98 17.82
CA PRO A 169 -16.65 -24.65 18.17
C PRO A 169 -16.80 -23.42 19.09
N GLY A 170 -17.87 -22.65 18.89
CA GLY A 170 -18.12 -21.40 19.63
C GLY A 170 -18.20 -21.58 21.15
N GLU A 171 -18.75 -22.71 21.62
CA GLU A 171 -18.76 -23.11 23.03
C GLU A 171 -17.36 -23.30 23.61
N VAL A 172 -16.47 -24.01 22.91
CA VAL A 172 -15.07 -24.25 23.31
C VAL A 172 -14.31 -22.92 23.36
N VAL A 173 -14.54 -22.03 22.39
CA VAL A 173 -13.96 -20.68 22.35
C VAL A 173 -14.40 -19.86 23.56
N ALA A 174 -15.69 -19.89 23.90
CA ALA A 174 -16.24 -19.16 25.04
C ALA A 174 -15.70 -19.66 26.38
N ASP A 175 -15.72 -20.98 26.62
CA ASP A 175 -15.18 -21.55 27.86
C ASP A 175 -13.67 -21.39 27.98
N TYR A 176 -12.91 -21.46 26.88
CA TYR A 176 -11.48 -21.14 26.86
C TYR A 176 -11.20 -19.70 27.30
N VAL A 177 -11.84 -18.70 26.69
CA VAL A 177 -11.64 -17.28 27.06
C VAL A 177 -12.05 -17.02 28.52
N LYS A 178 -13.17 -17.61 28.96
CA LYS A 178 -13.67 -17.58 30.34
C LYS A 178 -12.71 -18.24 31.34
N GLN A 179 -12.01 -19.31 30.96
CA GLN A 179 -10.96 -19.93 31.76
C GLN A 179 -9.71 -19.04 31.83
N VAL A 180 -9.23 -18.49 30.70
CA VAL A 180 -8.07 -17.59 30.69
C VAL A 180 -8.34 -16.32 31.52
N ARG A 181 -9.53 -15.73 31.42
CA ARG A 181 -9.96 -14.61 32.28
C ARG A 181 -9.90 -14.97 33.77
N ARG A 182 -10.34 -16.17 34.17
CA ARG A 182 -10.22 -16.64 35.56
C ARG A 182 -8.77 -16.78 36.01
N LEU A 183 -7.89 -17.34 35.17
CA LEU A 183 -6.47 -17.50 35.46
C LEU A 183 -5.73 -16.16 35.60
N VAL A 184 -6.12 -15.14 34.81
CA VAL A 184 -5.62 -13.76 34.97
C VAL A 184 -6.13 -13.14 36.27
N SER A 185 -7.43 -13.26 36.56
CA SER A 185 -8.00 -12.76 37.82
C SER A 185 -7.40 -13.42 39.07
N SER A 186 -7.00 -14.69 38.98
CA SER A 186 -6.32 -15.41 40.07
C SER A 186 -4.79 -15.30 40.03
N GLN A 187 -4.22 -14.42 39.20
CA GLN A 187 -2.77 -14.18 39.09
C GLN A 187 -1.92 -15.44 38.78
N VAL A 188 -2.49 -16.38 38.02
CA VAL A 188 -1.78 -17.58 37.48
C VAL A 188 -1.25 -17.31 36.06
N VAL A 189 -1.93 -16.44 35.32
CA VAL A 189 -1.48 -15.90 34.03
C VAL A 189 -1.35 -14.38 34.19
N HIS A 190 -0.22 -13.81 33.77
CA HIS A 190 0.01 -12.37 33.85
C HIS A 190 -0.08 -11.73 32.45
N VAL A 191 -0.79 -10.61 32.34
CA VAL A 191 -0.80 -9.79 31.13
C VAL A 191 0.42 -8.87 31.13
N PRO A 192 1.24 -8.81 30.07
CA PRO A 192 2.40 -7.91 29.98
C PRO A 192 2.06 -6.41 29.81
N GLU A 193 1.27 -5.83 30.72
CA GLU A 193 0.76 -4.45 30.61
C GLU A 193 1.85 -3.39 30.43
N ALA A 194 3.05 -3.59 30.99
CA ALA A 194 4.19 -2.68 30.77
C ALA A 194 4.64 -2.65 29.29
N LEU A 195 4.68 -3.81 28.62
CA LEU A 195 5.03 -3.88 27.19
C LEU A 195 3.94 -3.24 26.30
N LEU A 196 2.67 -3.31 26.72
CA LEU A 196 1.59 -2.60 26.04
C LEU A 196 1.72 -1.08 26.19
N ALA A 197 2.02 -0.59 27.39
CA ALA A 197 2.21 0.84 27.66
C ALA A 197 3.39 1.41 26.84
N GLU A 198 4.57 0.78 26.94
CA GLU A 198 5.78 1.21 26.20
C GLU A 198 5.60 1.20 24.68
N ALA A 199 4.89 0.21 24.14
CA ALA A 199 4.64 0.12 22.70
C ALA A 199 3.59 1.13 22.23
N GLN A 200 2.55 1.36 23.04
CA GLN A 200 1.51 2.34 22.73
C GLN A 200 2.02 3.79 22.80
N GLU A 201 2.94 4.10 23.73
CA GLU A 201 3.60 5.41 23.79
C GLU A 201 4.39 5.69 22.49
N LYS A 202 5.12 4.68 21.98
CA LYS A 202 5.88 4.77 20.72
C LYS A 202 5.00 4.90 19.46
N GLN A 203 3.77 4.35 19.46
CA GLN A 203 2.87 4.46 18.30
C GLN A 203 2.12 5.80 18.20
N HIS A 204 1.98 6.59 19.28
CA HIS A 204 1.16 7.82 19.28
C HIS A 204 1.73 8.99 18.45
N GLY A 205 2.93 8.88 17.89
CA GLY A 205 3.47 9.88 16.98
C GLY A 205 2.75 9.92 15.63
N THR A 206 2.61 11.10 15.03
CA THR A 206 2.14 11.28 13.64
C THR A 206 2.99 10.50 12.63
N ALA A 207 4.30 10.46 12.85
CA ALA A 207 5.23 9.62 12.09
C ALA A 207 4.96 8.11 12.26
N GLY A 208 4.58 7.67 13.47
CA GLY A 208 4.14 6.29 13.73
C GLY A 208 2.87 5.93 12.96
N THR A 209 1.88 6.83 12.93
CA THR A 209 0.63 6.58 12.19
C THR A 209 0.83 6.55 10.67
N ALA A 210 1.73 7.39 10.14
CA ALA A 210 2.17 7.33 8.74
C ALA A 210 2.83 5.98 8.41
N ARG A 211 3.85 5.61 9.20
CA ARG A 211 4.56 4.32 9.12
C ARG A 211 3.62 3.12 9.19
N ASP A 212 2.66 3.12 10.12
CA ASP A 212 1.74 2.00 10.33
C ASP A 212 0.84 1.72 9.11
N GLY A 213 0.43 2.75 8.36
CA GLY A 213 -0.30 2.55 7.10
C GLY A 213 0.56 2.01 5.96
N ILE A 214 1.83 2.46 5.90
CA ILE A 214 2.82 2.02 4.92
C ILE A 214 3.18 0.54 5.17
N GLU A 215 3.50 0.18 6.41
CA GLU A 215 3.86 -1.19 6.79
C GLU A 215 2.65 -2.14 6.78
N GLN A 216 1.42 -1.65 7.01
CA GLN A 216 0.22 -2.42 6.68
C GLN A 216 0.21 -2.78 5.19
N LEU A 217 0.44 -1.83 4.29
CA LEU A 217 0.43 -2.06 2.84
C LEU A 217 1.44 -3.14 2.43
N VAL A 218 2.65 -3.10 3.00
CA VAL A 218 3.67 -4.14 2.85
C VAL A 218 3.15 -5.50 3.35
N ALA A 219 2.65 -5.58 4.59
CA ALA A 219 2.15 -6.82 5.18
C ALA A 219 0.96 -7.42 4.40
N THR A 220 0.12 -6.60 3.76
CA THR A 220 -0.95 -7.05 2.85
C THR A 220 -0.44 -7.63 1.52
N GLY A 221 0.88 -7.74 1.32
CA GLY A 221 1.49 -8.19 0.07
C GLY A 221 1.21 -7.26 -1.11
N ARG A 222 0.84 -6.01 -0.85
CA ARG A 222 0.53 -4.99 -1.88
C ARG A 222 1.75 -4.20 -2.32
N ALA A 223 2.86 -4.28 -1.58
CA ALA A 223 4.18 -3.86 -2.03
C ALA A 223 5.28 -4.63 -1.29
N GLU A 224 6.46 -4.67 -1.88
CA GLU A 224 7.70 -5.14 -1.26
C GLU A 224 8.55 -3.93 -0.84
N VAL A 225 9.22 -3.99 0.31
CA VAL A 225 10.18 -2.94 0.74
C VAL A 225 11.51 -3.15 0.03
N GLU A 226 12.08 -2.07 -0.51
CA GLU A 226 13.41 -2.07 -1.12
C GLU A 226 14.44 -1.31 -0.28
N ASN A 227 14.02 -0.29 0.47
CA ASN A 227 14.84 0.44 1.42
C ASN A 227 13.96 1.08 2.51
N LEU A 228 14.52 1.28 3.70
CA LEU A 228 13.89 1.95 4.83
C LEU A 228 14.94 2.79 5.56
N GLU A 229 14.68 4.08 5.69
CA GLU A 229 15.51 5.05 6.41
C GLU A 229 14.64 5.70 7.49
N GLU A 230 14.95 5.46 8.77
CA GLU A 230 14.20 5.96 9.92
C GLU A 230 14.89 7.18 10.54
N GLU A 231 14.12 8.22 10.86
CA GLU A 231 14.58 9.44 11.52
C GLU A 231 13.76 9.66 12.81
N GLU A 232 14.30 10.36 13.81
CA GLU A 232 13.70 10.48 15.16
C GLU A 232 12.31 11.15 15.18
N LEU A 233 11.97 11.90 14.13
CA LEU A 233 10.68 12.57 13.94
C LEU A 233 9.99 12.21 12.59
N GLY A 234 10.48 11.19 11.88
CA GLY A 234 10.03 10.92 10.52
C GLY A 234 10.64 9.68 9.87
N GLY A 235 10.75 9.69 8.55
CA GLY A 235 11.44 8.65 7.79
C GLY A 235 11.08 8.62 6.31
N SER A 236 11.72 7.69 5.59
CA SER A 236 11.37 7.37 4.21
C SER A 236 11.47 5.87 3.92
N MET A 237 10.67 5.41 2.97
CA MET A 237 10.62 4.00 2.56
C MET A 237 10.44 3.90 1.05
N LYS A 238 11.23 3.05 0.41
CA LYS A 238 11.06 2.67 -0.99
C LYS A 238 10.26 1.38 -1.10
N LEU A 239 9.21 1.43 -1.90
CA LEU A 239 8.27 0.34 -2.11
C LEU A 239 8.20 -0.05 -3.58
N ARG A 240 8.10 -1.35 -3.88
CA ARG A 240 7.87 -1.84 -5.24
C ARG A 240 6.61 -2.68 -5.37
N ARG A 241 5.87 -2.47 -6.47
CA ARG A 241 4.76 -3.31 -6.96
C ARG A 241 5.05 -3.71 -8.40
N GLY A 242 5.51 -4.94 -8.62
CA GLY A 242 5.89 -5.41 -9.95
C GLY A 242 7.05 -4.59 -10.52
N LYS A 243 6.77 -3.70 -11.48
CA LYS A 243 7.73 -2.76 -12.08
C LYS A 243 7.64 -1.32 -11.52
N THR A 244 6.59 -1.00 -10.77
CA THR A 244 6.37 0.34 -10.21
C THR A 244 7.14 0.49 -8.90
N GLN A 245 7.89 1.58 -8.76
CA GLN A 245 8.60 1.95 -7.52
C GLN A 245 8.02 3.26 -6.97
N VAL A 246 7.73 3.30 -5.67
CA VAL A 246 7.26 4.49 -4.96
C VAL A 246 8.22 4.86 -3.84
N ASP A 247 8.61 6.13 -3.84
CA ASP A 247 9.26 6.81 -2.73
C ASP A 247 8.16 7.37 -1.79
N VAL A 248 8.10 6.87 -0.55
CA VAL A 248 7.27 7.45 0.51
C VAL A 248 8.18 8.16 1.52
N ARG A 249 7.80 9.36 1.95
CA ARG A 249 8.48 10.13 2.99
C ARG A 249 7.45 10.74 3.94
N TRP A 250 7.75 10.73 5.23
CA TRP A 250 6.92 11.36 6.26
C TRP A 250 7.80 12.18 7.21
N ASP A 251 7.69 13.50 7.12
CA ASP A 251 8.44 14.49 7.89
C ASP A 251 7.66 15.82 7.98
N ASP A 252 8.06 16.73 8.88
CA ASP A 252 7.52 18.09 9.02
C ASP A 252 5.97 18.21 8.96
N GLY A 253 5.27 17.25 9.60
CA GLY A 253 3.81 17.21 9.65
C GLY A 253 3.13 16.74 8.35
N VAL A 254 3.85 16.06 7.45
CA VAL A 254 3.40 15.75 6.08
C VAL A 254 3.81 14.33 5.65
N LEU A 255 2.87 13.56 5.11
CA LEU A 255 3.15 12.38 4.29
C LEU A 255 3.17 12.78 2.81
N VAL A 256 4.20 12.33 2.07
CA VAL A 256 4.27 12.41 0.62
C VAL A 256 4.61 11.03 0.03
N ALA A 257 3.84 10.58 -0.96
CA ALA A 257 4.17 9.43 -1.79
C ALA A 257 4.39 9.90 -3.24
N ARG A 258 5.45 9.42 -3.90
CA ARG A 258 5.78 9.76 -5.31
C ARG A 258 6.20 8.52 -6.09
N SER A 259 5.87 8.47 -7.37
CA SER A 259 6.45 7.52 -8.34
C SER A 259 6.88 8.27 -9.59
N ARG A 260 8.01 7.89 -10.16
CA ARG A 260 8.34 8.23 -11.54
C ARG A 260 7.42 7.45 -12.48
N VAL A 261 7.01 8.09 -13.59
CA VAL A 261 6.16 7.45 -14.62
C VAL A 261 6.75 7.54 -16.02
N ALA A 262 7.56 8.58 -16.30
CA ALA A 262 8.36 8.68 -17.53
C ALA A 262 9.65 9.46 -17.25
N ALA A 263 10.77 9.02 -17.81
CA ALA A 263 12.01 9.80 -17.85
C ALA A 263 11.89 10.94 -18.87
N LEU A 264 12.67 12.01 -18.67
CA LEU A 264 12.47 13.27 -19.39
C LEU A 264 13.82 13.94 -19.64
N GLY A 265 14.17 14.11 -20.92
CA GLY A 265 15.42 14.74 -21.34
C GLY A 265 15.37 16.28 -21.28
N PRO A 266 16.51 16.96 -21.48
CA PRO A 266 16.56 18.43 -21.41
C PRO A 266 15.72 19.14 -22.49
N HIS A 267 15.50 18.50 -23.63
CA HIS A 267 14.69 19.05 -24.72
C HIS A 267 13.20 18.92 -24.43
N GLU A 268 12.78 17.75 -23.95
CA GLU A 268 11.42 17.46 -23.51
C GLU A 268 11.02 18.38 -22.34
N ALA A 269 11.95 18.64 -21.41
CA ALA A 269 11.71 19.53 -20.26
C ALA A 269 11.47 20.99 -20.66
N ALA A 270 11.86 21.38 -21.89
CA ALA A 270 11.64 22.68 -22.47
C ALA A 270 10.50 22.73 -23.51
N ASP A 271 9.87 21.58 -23.86
CA ASP A 271 8.75 21.56 -24.80
C ASP A 271 7.47 22.06 -24.10
N ALA A 272 7.12 23.32 -24.36
CA ALA A 272 5.92 23.96 -23.84
C ALA A 272 4.61 23.19 -24.13
N ARG A 273 4.56 22.34 -25.16
CA ARG A 273 3.40 21.47 -25.43
C ARG A 273 3.37 20.27 -24.49
N LEU A 274 4.51 19.64 -24.22
CA LEU A 274 4.60 18.57 -23.23
C LEU A 274 4.28 19.11 -21.82
N LEU A 275 4.77 20.31 -21.48
CA LEU A 275 4.42 20.99 -20.23
C LEU A 275 2.91 21.24 -20.13
N TYR A 276 2.28 21.70 -21.22
CA TYR A 276 0.83 21.90 -21.28
C TYR A 276 0.05 20.57 -21.14
N GLU A 277 0.49 19.51 -21.81
CA GLU A 277 -0.15 18.19 -21.72
C GLU A 277 -0.04 17.61 -20.30
N VAL A 278 1.07 17.83 -19.59
CA VAL A 278 1.20 17.44 -18.17
C VAL A 278 0.28 18.26 -17.25
N LEU A 279 -0.07 19.50 -17.61
CA LEU A 279 -1.11 20.26 -16.90
C LEU A 279 -2.52 19.72 -17.20
N GLU A 280 -2.83 19.39 -18.46
CA GLU A 280 -4.10 18.74 -18.83
C GLU A 280 -4.28 17.36 -18.17
N LEU A 281 -3.20 16.59 -17.97
CA LEU A 281 -3.25 15.34 -17.21
C LEU A 281 -3.77 15.55 -15.78
N ASN A 282 -3.48 16.69 -15.14
CA ASN A 282 -3.96 17.03 -13.80
C ASN A 282 -5.47 17.36 -13.75
N ALA A 283 -6.14 17.53 -14.90
CA ALA A 283 -7.59 17.65 -14.97
C ALA A 283 -8.33 16.29 -15.00
N SER A 284 -7.60 15.16 -15.02
CA SER A 284 -8.23 13.82 -14.97
C SER A 284 -8.93 13.57 -13.62
N PRO A 285 -10.21 13.17 -13.63
CA PRO A 285 -10.93 12.81 -12.40
C PRO A 285 -10.38 11.52 -11.75
N ASP A 286 -9.69 10.69 -12.54
CA ASP A 286 -9.16 9.39 -12.10
C ASP A 286 -8.02 9.54 -11.09
N LEU A 287 -7.39 10.72 -11.00
CA LEU A 287 -6.27 10.96 -10.09
C LEU A 287 -6.63 10.90 -8.60
N GLY A 288 -7.90 11.14 -8.23
CA GLY A 288 -8.37 10.97 -6.84
C GLY A 288 -7.60 11.78 -5.79
N GLY A 289 -7.03 12.93 -6.16
CA GLY A 289 -6.18 13.77 -5.31
C GLY A 289 -4.67 13.55 -5.48
N ALA A 290 -4.25 12.69 -6.40
CA ALA A 290 -2.90 12.70 -6.95
C ALA A 290 -2.69 13.87 -7.94
N ALA A 291 -1.43 14.22 -8.19
CA ALA A 291 -1.04 15.21 -9.18
C ALA A 291 0.22 14.73 -9.93
N PHE A 292 0.26 15.00 -11.24
CA PHE A 292 1.48 14.91 -12.04
C PHE A 292 2.32 16.18 -11.88
N GLY A 293 3.63 16.02 -11.73
CA GLY A 293 4.61 17.09 -11.75
C GLY A 293 5.85 16.68 -12.53
N ILE A 294 6.75 17.64 -12.78
CA ILE A 294 8.06 17.39 -13.40
C ILE A 294 9.13 17.69 -12.37
N ARG A 295 10.04 16.73 -12.16
CA ARG A 295 11.07 16.78 -11.14
C ARG A 295 12.26 15.92 -11.52
N ASP A 296 13.48 16.38 -11.25
CA ASP A 296 14.71 15.58 -11.26
C ASP A 296 14.91 14.67 -12.50
N GLY A 297 14.52 15.17 -13.68
CA GLY A 297 14.63 14.46 -14.97
C GLY A 297 13.48 13.48 -15.29
N ALA A 298 12.30 13.63 -14.68
CA ALA A 298 11.14 12.78 -14.89
C ALA A 298 9.81 13.54 -14.82
N ILE A 299 8.75 12.97 -15.43
CA ILE A 299 7.38 13.17 -14.90
C ILE A 299 7.20 12.20 -13.74
N GLU A 300 6.76 12.75 -12.61
CA GLU A 300 6.39 12.02 -11.41
C GLU A 300 4.89 12.19 -11.17
N ILE A 301 4.24 11.16 -10.62
CA ILE A 301 2.91 11.27 -10.02
C ILE A 301 3.07 11.22 -8.51
N SER A 302 2.35 12.08 -7.78
CA SER A 302 2.50 12.24 -6.34
C SER A 302 1.20 12.53 -5.61
N MET A 303 1.16 12.19 -4.33
CA MET A 303 0.10 12.57 -3.38
C MET A 303 0.75 13.13 -2.11
N ARG A 304 0.13 14.17 -1.52
CA ARG A 304 0.57 14.83 -0.29
C ARG A 304 -0.59 14.96 0.69
N ARG A 305 -0.34 14.73 1.98
CA ARG A 305 -1.33 14.86 3.05
C ARG A 305 -0.67 15.37 4.33
N GLY A 306 -1.33 16.28 5.05
CA GLY A 306 -0.89 16.68 6.40
C GLY A 306 -1.15 15.56 7.42
N THR A 307 -0.27 15.37 8.39
CA THR A 307 -0.33 14.26 9.35
C THR A 307 -1.29 14.47 10.52
N ASP A 308 -1.68 15.72 10.81
CA ASP A 308 -2.40 16.14 12.03
C ASP A 308 -3.73 15.40 12.29
N ARG A 309 -4.31 14.80 11.23
CA ARG A 309 -5.49 13.92 11.26
C ARG A 309 -5.36 12.73 10.31
N LEU A 310 -4.14 12.37 9.94
CA LEU A 310 -3.85 11.25 9.06
C LEU A 310 -4.03 9.95 9.85
N SER A 311 -4.96 9.09 9.44
CA SER A 311 -5.05 7.73 9.97
C SER A 311 -4.08 6.80 9.22
N ALA A 312 -3.77 5.63 9.80
CA ALA A 312 -3.07 4.57 9.07
C ALA A 312 -3.85 4.12 7.82
N VAL A 313 -5.18 4.34 7.76
CA VAL A 313 -6.02 4.09 6.58
C VAL A 313 -5.77 5.10 5.47
N ASP A 314 -5.63 6.39 5.81
CA ASP A 314 -5.27 7.44 4.86
C ASP A 314 -3.86 7.16 4.31
N ALA A 315 -2.89 6.88 5.18
CA ALA A 315 -1.51 6.59 4.78
C ALA A 315 -1.41 5.36 3.85
N PHE A 316 -2.09 4.26 4.21
CA PHE A 316 -2.24 3.09 3.34
C PHE A 316 -2.84 3.48 1.97
N SER A 317 -3.98 4.16 1.96
CA SER A 317 -4.73 4.46 0.73
C SER A 317 -3.99 5.42 -0.20
N ILE A 318 -3.26 6.39 0.35
CA ILE A 318 -2.41 7.31 -0.42
C ILE A 318 -1.32 6.54 -1.16
N VAL A 319 -0.61 5.64 -0.47
CA VAL A 319 0.49 4.87 -1.06
C VAL A 319 -0.02 3.82 -2.04
N ASP A 320 -1.14 3.14 -1.74
CA ASP A 320 -1.78 2.18 -2.65
C ASP A 320 -2.21 2.86 -3.96
N ARG A 321 -2.78 4.07 -3.85
CA ARG A 321 -3.25 4.85 -5.01
C ARG A 321 -2.10 5.37 -5.88
N VAL A 322 -0.97 5.80 -5.30
CA VAL A 322 0.21 6.19 -6.10
C VAL A 322 0.82 4.98 -6.81
N LEU A 323 0.90 3.82 -6.16
CA LEU A 323 1.36 2.56 -6.79
C LEU A 323 0.44 2.11 -7.94
N GLU A 324 -0.88 2.20 -7.75
CA GLU A 324 -1.90 1.89 -8.77
C GLU A 324 -1.83 2.84 -9.97
N LEU A 325 -1.85 4.15 -9.72
CA LEU A 325 -1.85 5.16 -10.78
C LEU A 325 -0.53 5.17 -11.56
N ALA A 326 0.62 5.02 -10.90
CA ALA A 326 1.89 4.94 -11.63
C ALA A 326 1.99 3.68 -12.50
N GLY A 327 1.49 2.55 -12.00
CA GLY A 327 1.41 1.30 -12.77
C GLY A 327 0.50 1.41 -14.00
N THR A 328 -0.59 2.16 -13.92
CA THR A 328 -1.57 2.31 -15.01
C THR A 328 -1.26 3.45 -15.99
N TRP A 329 -0.64 4.54 -15.54
CA TRP A 329 -0.36 5.71 -16.37
C TRP A 329 1.01 5.72 -17.04
N SER A 330 2.00 4.95 -16.53
CA SER A 330 3.37 4.94 -17.06
C SER A 330 3.48 4.72 -18.57
N GLU A 331 2.75 3.77 -19.17
CA GLU A 331 2.79 3.56 -20.62
C GLU A 331 2.21 4.75 -21.41
N ARG A 332 1.08 5.31 -20.94
CA ARG A 332 0.42 6.47 -21.58
C ARG A 332 1.31 7.70 -21.54
N VAL A 333 1.92 8.00 -20.39
CA VAL A 333 2.82 9.15 -20.21
C VAL A 333 4.14 8.94 -20.96
N GLY A 334 4.72 7.72 -20.93
CA GLY A 334 5.91 7.39 -21.69
C GLY A 334 5.73 7.55 -23.20
N ARG A 335 4.57 7.15 -23.74
CA ARG A 335 4.22 7.35 -25.15
C ARG A 335 4.09 8.83 -25.52
N MET A 336 3.42 9.61 -24.67
CA MET A 336 3.26 11.07 -24.82
C MET A 336 4.62 11.79 -24.88
N VAL A 337 5.59 11.40 -24.04
CA VAL A 337 6.97 11.92 -24.10
C VAL A 337 7.65 11.50 -25.41
N LEU A 338 7.59 10.22 -25.78
CA LEU A 338 8.24 9.69 -26.99
C LEU A 338 7.77 10.38 -28.28
N GLU A 339 6.46 10.66 -28.39
CA GLU A 339 5.85 11.37 -29.52
C GLU A 339 6.28 12.84 -29.63
N ARG A 340 6.80 13.43 -28.55
CA ARG A 340 7.41 14.77 -28.52
C ARG A 340 8.90 14.68 -28.91
N SER A 341 9.66 13.77 -28.29
CA SER A 341 11.07 13.51 -28.61
C SER A 341 11.30 13.26 -30.11
N GLN A 342 10.45 12.45 -30.76
CA GLN A 342 10.59 12.15 -32.18
C GLN A 342 10.34 13.36 -33.10
N ARG A 343 9.53 14.34 -32.68
CA ARG A 343 9.27 15.56 -33.47
C ARG A 343 10.40 16.57 -33.39
N ALA A 344 11.21 16.54 -32.32
CA ALA A 344 12.43 17.33 -32.22
C ALA A 344 13.55 16.82 -33.17
N PHE A 345 13.45 15.58 -33.66
CA PHE A 345 14.45 14.94 -34.51
C PHE A 345 14.03 14.82 -36.00
N VAL A 346 13.15 15.71 -36.48
CA VAL A 346 12.90 15.88 -37.92
C VAL A 346 13.97 16.82 -38.48
N PRO A 347 14.87 16.37 -39.37
CA PRO A 347 15.88 17.27 -39.95
C PRO A 347 15.18 18.28 -40.87
N THR A 348 15.30 19.58 -40.56
CA THR A 348 14.97 20.62 -41.53
C THR A 348 15.98 20.55 -42.69
N PRO A 349 15.54 20.66 -43.97
CA PRO A 349 16.46 20.58 -45.12
C PRO A 349 17.60 21.60 -45.09
N GLU A 350 17.41 22.70 -44.35
CA GLU A 350 18.33 23.82 -44.18
C GLU A 350 19.55 23.50 -43.29
N ASN A 351 19.53 22.42 -42.50
CA ASN A 351 20.61 22.02 -41.59
C ASN A 351 21.40 20.78 -42.05
N GLY A 352 21.27 20.37 -43.32
CA GLY A 352 22.18 19.39 -43.90
C GLY A 352 23.61 19.95 -44.02
N PRO A 353 24.67 19.16 -43.83
CA PRO A 353 26.02 19.60 -44.19
C PRO A 353 26.05 19.95 -45.69
N PRO A 354 26.79 20.99 -46.11
CA PRO A 354 26.84 21.39 -47.51
C PRO A 354 27.30 20.21 -48.37
N PRO A 355 26.71 20.02 -49.57
CA PRO A 355 27.00 18.86 -50.41
C PRO A 355 28.50 18.78 -50.70
N TYR A 356 29.10 17.61 -50.47
CA TYR A 356 30.53 17.40 -50.65
C TYR A 356 30.91 17.62 -52.12
N VAL A 357 31.59 18.74 -52.39
CA VAL A 357 32.21 19.02 -53.68
C VAL A 357 33.59 18.36 -53.67
N PRO A 358 33.81 17.28 -54.46
CA PRO A 358 35.15 16.72 -54.58
C PRO A 358 36.09 17.74 -55.25
N PRO A 359 37.35 17.85 -54.79
CA PRO A 359 38.33 18.71 -55.46
C PRO A 359 38.61 18.21 -56.89
N PRO A 360 38.96 19.10 -57.84
CA PRO A 360 39.35 18.70 -59.19
C PRO A 360 40.58 17.79 -59.17
N SER A 361 40.59 16.79 -60.05
CA SER A 361 41.55 15.68 -60.04
C SER A 361 42.84 16.01 -60.81
N ASP A 362 43.61 17.00 -60.32
CA ASP A 362 44.87 17.42 -60.95
C ASP A 362 46.03 16.49 -60.58
N GLY A 363 46.12 15.36 -61.29
CA GLY A 363 47.30 14.49 -61.29
C GLY A 363 48.40 15.03 -62.21
N GLY A 364 49.28 15.91 -61.70
CA GLY A 364 50.41 16.42 -62.50
C GLY A 364 51.42 17.29 -61.74
N VAL A 365 52.46 16.69 -61.16
CA VAL A 365 53.55 17.41 -60.48
C VAL A 365 54.85 17.36 -61.28
N THR A 366 55.13 18.42 -62.04
CA THR A 366 56.45 18.89 -62.50
C THR A 366 56.29 20.33 -63.05
N THR A 367 57.14 21.33 -62.87
CA THR A 367 58.34 21.56 -62.01
C THR A 367 58.60 23.08 -62.05
N GLY A 368 58.83 23.78 -60.93
CA GLY A 368 59.15 25.22 -60.95
C GLY A 368 59.40 25.86 -59.58
N GLN A 369 60.47 26.66 -59.47
CA GLN A 369 61.04 27.24 -58.23
C GLN A 369 60.18 28.36 -57.56
N PRO A 370 60.53 28.78 -56.31
CA PRO A 370 59.58 29.47 -55.41
C PRO A 370 59.73 31.00 -55.31
N MET A 371 58.67 31.67 -54.84
CA MET A 371 58.74 32.94 -54.11
C MET A 371 57.75 33.00 -52.94
N PHE A 372 58.25 33.34 -51.75
CA PHE A 372 57.53 33.98 -50.63
C PHE A 372 57.62 35.52 -50.82
N PRO A 373 56.97 36.42 -50.02
CA PRO A 373 56.06 36.27 -48.87
C PRO A 373 54.64 36.83 -49.23
N GLN A 374 53.69 37.28 -48.39
CA GLN A 374 53.61 37.72 -46.97
C GLN A 374 52.27 37.32 -46.34
N ALA A 375 52.19 37.34 -44.99
CA ALA A 375 50.94 37.33 -44.24
C ALA A 375 50.39 38.76 -44.01
N ARG A 376 49.06 38.92 -43.97
CA ARG A 376 48.38 40.12 -43.43
C ARG A 376 47.17 39.74 -42.58
N LYS A 377 46.85 40.60 -41.60
CA LYS A 377 45.73 40.49 -40.64
C LYS A 377 44.53 41.36 -41.09
N PRO A 378 43.35 41.26 -40.45
CA PRO A 378 42.06 41.59 -41.08
C PRO A 378 41.69 43.09 -41.06
N VAL A 379 40.60 43.41 -41.75
CA VAL A 379 39.95 44.74 -41.81
C VAL A 379 38.44 44.58 -41.56
N PHE A 380 37.84 45.47 -40.77
CA PHE A 380 36.39 45.63 -40.58
C PHE A 380 35.86 46.78 -41.46
N GLY A 381 34.59 46.76 -41.88
CA GLY A 381 33.92 47.98 -42.37
C GLY A 381 32.56 47.81 -43.08
N GLY A 382 31.52 48.46 -42.52
CA GLY A 382 30.27 48.85 -43.20
C GLY A 382 29.23 47.74 -43.46
N ALA A 383 27.92 48.02 -43.49
CA ALA A 383 27.17 49.22 -43.07
C ALA A 383 25.71 48.83 -42.71
N ILE A 384 24.97 49.72 -42.02
CA ILE A 384 23.62 49.45 -41.49
C ILE A 384 22.55 50.18 -42.36
N PRO A 385 21.39 49.57 -42.70
CA PRO A 385 20.30 50.26 -43.42
C PRO A 385 19.48 51.20 -42.54
N GLU A 386 18.97 52.29 -43.11
CA GLU A 386 18.09 53.26 -42.44
C GLU A 386 16.59 52.92 -42.55
N TRP A 387 15.76 53.57 -41.74
CA TRP A 387 14.31 53.33 -41.61
C TRP A 387 13.48 54.50 -42.17
N PRO A 388 12.35 54.25 -42.88
CA PRO A 388 11.57 55.31 -43.53
C PRO A 388 10.77 56.20 -42.54
N PRO A 389 10.48 57.47 -42.88
CA PRO A 389 9.79 58.42 -42.01
C PRO A 389 8.28 58.16 -41.87
N PRO A 390 7.64 58.64 -40.78
CA PRO A 390 6.21 58.46 -40.51
C PRO A 390 5.30 59.35 -41.38
N GLY A 391 4.05 58.90 -41.59
CA GLY A 391 3.02 59.62 -42.35
C GLY A 391 2.16 60.59 -41.53
N ASP A 392 1.59 61.58 -42.22
CA ASP A 392 0.83 62.71 -41.64
C ASP A 392 -0.60 62.34 -41.17
N PRO A 393 -0.99 62.61 -39.90
CA PRO A 393 -2.29 62.25 -39.35
C PRO A 393 -3.40 63.30 -39.63
N SER A 394 -3.74 63.54 -40.90
CA SER A 394 -4.73 64.58 -41.27
C SER A 394 -5.85 64.17 -42.26
N LYS A 395 -6.20 62.88 -42.36
CA LYS A 395 -7.39 62.43 -43.12
C LYS A 395 -8.39 61.64 -42.28
N LYS A 396 -9.65 62.04 -42.37
CA LYS A 396 -10.85 61.30 -41.95
C LYS A 396 -11.36 60.44 -43.09
#